data_AF-A0AAQ4S6G0-F1
#
_entry.id   AF-A0AAQ4S6G0-F1
#
_cell.length_a   1.000
_cell.length_b   1.000
_cell.length_c   1.000
_cell.angle_alpha   90.00
_cell.angle_beta   90.00
_cell.angle_gamma   90.00
#
_symmetry.space_group_name_H-M   'P 1'
#
loop_
_entity.id
_entity.type
_entity.pdbx_description
1 polymer ?
#
loop_
_entity_poly.entity_id
_entity_poly.type
_entity_poly.pdbx_seq_one_letter_code
_entity_poly.pdbx_strand_id
1 'polypeptide(L)'
;MTPTASLLLLLLLGFSEAYPLVDEGTEANDQMDEDDSIDISTRILNSNNGSNEMLLEGDVLVPTTRNAMKCFYQQCLWKKASNGLVTIPFVISNEFTGAETQVIDRGLKSFHTGTCIRFVPRSNENDHISIESRGGCFSSMGRTGGRQVVSLNR
;
A
#
# COMPACT_ATOMS: atom_id res chain seq x y z
N MET A 1 13.03 40.69 -50.90
CA MET A 1 12.47 39.42 -51.40
C MET A 1 13.43 38.33 -50.93
N THR A 2 13.16 37.43 -49.99
CA THR A 2 11.90 36.93 -49.43
C THR A 2 12.13 36.44 -47.98
N PRO A 3 11.36 36.91 -46.98
CA PRO A 3 11.40 36.40 -45.60
C PRO A 3 10.49 35.17 -45.47
N THR A 4 10.71 34.14 -46.30
CA THR A 4 9.76 33.02 -46.44
C THR A 4 10.04 31.86 -45.50
N ALA A 5 11.30 31.63 -45.10
CA ALA A 5 11.64 30.50 -44.23
C ALA A 5 11.16 30.69 -42.78
N SER A 6 11.20 31.92 -42.26
CA SER A 6 10.82 32.22 -40.88
C SER A 6 9.29 32.21 -40.69
N LEU A 7 8.52 32.60 -41.71
CA LEU A 7 7.07 32.50 -41.72
C LEU A 7 6.57 31.03 -41.77
N LEU A 8 7.28 30.17 -42.49
CA LEU A 8 6.96 28.73 -42.59
C LEU A 8 7.15 27.99 -41.27
N LEU A 9 8.17 28.37 -40.49
CA LEU A 9 8.42 27.76 -39.17
C LEU A 9 7.36 28.17 -38.13
N LEU A 10 6.87 29.41 -38.19
CA LEU A 10 5.78 29.90 -37.33
C LEU A 10 4.42 29.29 -37.70
N LEU A 11 4.17 29.01 -38.98
CA LEU A 11 2.97 28.28 -39.43
C LEU A 11 2.96 26.82 -38.94
N LEU A 12 4.10 26.12 -38.93
CA LEU A 12 4.18 24.73 -38.47
C LEU A 12 4.03 24.58 -36.95
N LEU A 13 4.50 25.56 -36.17
CA LEU A 13 4.30 25.58 -34.71
C LEU A 13 2.85 25.89 -34.31
N GLY A 14 2.06 26.52 -35.20
CA GLY A 14 0.64 26.79 -35.00
C GLY A 14 -0.29 25.59 -35.23
N PHE A 15 0.19 24.50 -35.85
CA PHE A 15 -0.60 23.27 -36.08
C PHE A 15 -0.45 22.21 -34.98
N SER A 16 0.19 22.55 -33.85
CA SER A 16 0.47 21.58 -32.77
C SER A 16 -0.54 21.61 -31.61
N GLU A 17 -1.62 22.39 -31.69
CA GLU A 17 -2.67 22.41 -30.66
C GLU A 17 -3.88 21.54 -31.06
N ALA A 18 -4.02 20.44 -30.30
CA ALA A 18 -5.23 19.69 -29.99
C ALA A 18 -6.02 19.05 -31.16
N TYR A 19 -5.73 17.77 -31.43
CA TYR A 19 -6.79 16.86 -31.88
C TYR A 19 -7.73 16.60 -30.70
N PRO A 20 -9.03 16.94 -30.79
CA PRO A 20 -9.99 16.32 -29.89
C PRO A 20 -10.13 14.86 -30.36
N LEU A 21 -9.78 13.91 -29.50
CA LEU A 21 -10.20 12.54 -29.69
C LEU A 21 -11.72 12.52 -29.56
N VAL A 22 -12.41 12.50 -30.70
CA VAL A 22 -13.79 12.02 -30.76
C VAL A 22 -13.65 10.51 -30.58
N ASP A 23 -13.81 10.05 -29.35
CA ASP A 23 -14.10 8.65 -29.11
C ASP A 23 -15.52 8.44 -29.65
N GLU A 24 -15.62 7.79 -30.81
CA GLU A 24 -16.90 7.27 -31.28
C GLU A 24 -17.38 6.32 -30.19
N GLY A 25 -18.33 6.79 -29.40
CA GLY A 25 -19.09 6.02 -28.45
C GLY A 25 -19.71 4.82 -29.16
N THR A 26 -18.94 3.75 -29.23
CA THR A 26 -19.46 2.41 -29.26
C THR A 26 -20.27 2.31 -27.98
N GLU A 27 -21.56 2.02 -28.11
CA GLU A 27 -22.41 1.59 -27.00
C GLU A 27 -21.81 0.30 -26.42
N ALA A 28 -20.72 0.43 -25.67
CA ALA A 28 -20.28 -0.57 -24.74
C ALA A 28 -21.32 -0.53 -23.63
N ASN A 29 -22.00 -1.65 -23.45
CA ASN A 29 -22.82 -1.92 -22.28
C ASN A 29 -21.98 -1.62 -21.02
N ASP A 30 -22.12 -0.40 -20.50
CA ASP A 30 -21.41 0.12 -19.34
C ASP A 30 -22.07 -0.44 -18.07
N GLN A 31 -22.03 -1.77 -17.95
CA GLN A 31 -22.10 -2.42 -16.66
C GLN A 31 -20.71 -2.27 -16.04
N MET A 32 -20.39 -1.06 -15.57
CA MET A 32 -19.39 -0.93 -14.53
C MET A 32 -19.89 -1.76 -13.36
N ASP A 33 -19.16 -2.83 -13.02
CA ASP A 33 -19.43 -3.61 -11.82
C ASP A 33 -19.53 -2.63 -10.63
N GLU A 34 -20.58 -2.76 -9.84
CA GLU A 34 -20.90 -1.87 -8.71
C GLU A 34 -19.71 -1.74 -7.74
N ASP A 35 -18.84 -2.75 -7.72
CA ASP A 35 -17.59 -2.82 -6.96
C ASP A 35 -16.58 -1.72 -7.35
N ASP A 36 -16.39 -1.41 -8.63
CA ASP A 36 -15.39 -0.42 -9.09
C ASP A 36 -15.83 1.04 -8.90
N SER A 37 -17.07 1.27 -8.48
CA SER A 37 -17.57 2.60 -8.09
C SER A 37 -17.22 2.98 -6.64
N ILE A 38 -16.80 2.03 -5.82
CA ILE A 38 -16.62 2.22 -4.38
C ILE A 38 -15.23 2.83 -4.11
N ASP A 39 -15.22 4.03 -3.52
CA ASP A 39 -13.99 4.69 -3.08
C ASP A 39 -13.13 3.78 -2.18
N ILE A 40 -11.81 3.86 -2.31
CA ILE A 40 -10.85 3.02 -1.56
C ILE A 40 -11.07 3.19 -0.06
N SER A 41 -11.35 4.42 0.41
CA SER A 41 -11.63 4.67 1.83
C SER A 41 -12.88 3.92 2.28
N THR A 42 -13.91 3.87 1.43
CA THR A 42 -15.13 3.10 1.71
C THR A 42 -14.84 1.59 1.78
N ARG A 43 -14.03 1.06 0.86
CA ARG A 43 -13.60 -0.36 0.90
C ARG A 43 -12.85 -0.68 2.21
N ILE A 44 -11.96 0.20 2.65
CA ILE A 44 -11.24 0.07 3.92
C ILE A 44 -12.20 0.08 5.12
N LEU A 45 -13.11 1.06 5.17
CA LEU A 45 -14.08 1.19 6.26
C LEU A 45 -15.02 -0.02 6.32
N ASN A 46 -15.46 -0.54 5.18
CA ASN A 46 -16.29 -1.74 5.10
C ASN A 46 -15.53 -2.99 5.58
N SER A 47 -14.25 -3.12 5.21
CA SER A 47 -13.40 -4.26 5.62
C SER A 47 -13.15 -4.30 7.13
N ASN A 48 -13.23 -3.14 7.79
CA ASN A 48 -13.05 -3.00 9.23
C ASN A 48 -14.36 -2.76 9.99
N ASN A 49 -15.50 -2.91 9.32
CA ASN A 49 -16.80 -2.71 9.95
C ASN A 49 -17.03 -3.79 11.03
N GLY A 50 -17.26 -3.37 12.26
CA GLY A 50 -17.38 -4.27 13.41
C GLY A 50 -16.04 -4.71 14.04
N SER A 51 -14.92 -4.10 13.64
CA SER A 51 -13.67 -4.22 14.40
C SER A 51 -13.85 -3.65 15.82
N ASN A 52 -13.24 -4.31 16.81
CA ASN A 52 -13.21 -3.82 18.20
C ASN A 52 -12.05 -2.86 18.47
N GLU A 53 -11.24 -2.55 17.45
CA GLU A 53 -10.06 -1.70 17.58
C GLU A 53 -10.39 -0.23 17.28
N MET A 54 -9.64 0.69 17.88
CA MET A 54 -9.69 2.11 17.51
C MET A 54 -8.74 2.36 16.35
N LEU A 55 -9.29 2.65 15.17
CA LEU A 55 -8.54 2.81 13.93
C LEU A 55 -8.55 4.27 13.44
N LEU A 56 -7.38 4.81 13.13
CA LEU A 56 -7.16 6.02 12.36
C LEU A 56 -7.28 5.67 10.86
N GLU A 57 -7.99 6.49 10.10
CA GLU A 57 -8.20 6.32 8.65
C GLU A 57 -8.84 4.96 8.25
N GLY A 58 -9.34 4.21 9.23
CA GLY A 58 -10.08 2.96 9.03
C GLY A 58 -9.24 1.70 9.13
N ASP A 59 -7.91 1.76 9.10
CA ASP A 59 -7.01 0.59 9.08
C ASP A 59 -5.70 0.75 9.88
N VAL A 60 -5.43 1.91 10.46
CA VAL A 60 -4.23 2.15 11.28
C VAL A 60 -4.59 2.15 12.75
N LEU A 61 -3.99 1.27 13.56
CA LEU A 61 -4.18 1.29 15.01
C LEU A 61 -3.78 2.65 15.59
N VAL A 62 -4.71 3.30 16.31
CA VAL A 62 -4.45 4.56 16.98
C VAL A 62 -3.30 4.36 17.98
N PRO A 63 -2.19 5.12 17.87
CA PRO A 63 -1.09 4.99 18.80
C PRO A 63 -1.55 5.27 20.24
N THR A 64 -1.24 4.36 21.16
CA THR A 64 -1.55 4.50 22.59
C THR A 64 -0.68 5.54 23.31
N THR A 65 0.30 6.11 22.61
CA THR A 65 1.16 7.20 23.09
C THR A 65 0.89 8.46 22.28
N ARG A 66 0.80 9.61 22.96
CA ARG A 66 0.49 10.91 22.33
C ARG A 66 1.54 11.25 21.28
N ASN A 67 1.17 11.24 19.99
CA ASN A 67 1.97 11.82 18.94
C ASN A 67 1.10 12.64 17.96
N ALA A 68 1.53 13.87 17.68
CA ALA A 68 1.53 14.30 16.28
C ALA A 68 2.65 13.46 15.65
N MET A 69 2.35 12.58 14.69
CA MET A 69 3.21 11.52 14.15
C MET A 69 4.67 11.96 13.89
N LYS A 70 5.48 12.04 14.95
CA LYS A 70 6.90 12.35 14.91
C LYS A 70 7.62 11.12 15.43
N CYS A 71 8.26 10.42 14.51
CA CYS A 71 9.19 9.35 14.82
C CYS A 71 10.49 9.95 15.39
N PHE A 72 10.48 10.38 16.65
CA PHE A 72 11.67 10.91 17.29
C PHE A 72 12.80 9.87 17.29
N TYR A 73 13.99 10.28 16.87
CA TYR A 73 15.20 9.45 16.81
C TYR A 73 15.05 8.13 16.02
N GLN A 74 14.13 8.06 15.05
CA GLN A 74 13.90 6.87 14.20
C GLN A 74 13.55 5.59 14.96
N GLN A 75 13.13 5.68 16.23
CA GLN A 75 12.83 4.51 17.05
C GLN A 75 11.60 3.75 16.56
N CYS A 76 10.68 4.42 15.86
CA CYS A 76 9.51 3.79 15.25
C CYS A 76 9.84 3.05 13.94
N LEU A 77 11.09 3.04 13.47
CA LEU A 77 11.47 2.36 12.23
C LEU A 77 12.04 0.96 12.53
N TRP A 78 11.91 0.07 11.56
CA TRP A 78 12.68 -1.17 11.54
C TRP A 78 14.15 -0.86 11.27
N LYS A 79 15.05 -1.52 12.02
CA LYS A 79 16.49 -1.19 11.98
C LYS A 79 17.10 -1.65 10.66
N LYS A 80 17.85 -0.74 10.04
CA LYS A 80 18.71 -1.05 8.90
C LYS A 80 20.02 -1.63 9.41
N ALA A 81 20.38 -2.83 8.96
CA ALA A 81 21.64 -3.49 9.28
C ALA A 81 22.80 -2.85 8.51
N SER A 82 24.04 -3.20 8.90
CA SER A 82 25.27 -2.69 8.27
C SER A 82 25.41 -3.05 6.79
N ASN A 83 24.82 -4.18 6.37
CA ASN A 83 24.74 -4.59 4.96
C ASN A 83 23.69 -3.79 4.15
N GLY A 84 23.01 -2.84 4.78
CA GLY A 84 22.01 -1.99 4.16
C GLY A 84 20.62 -2.61 4.04
N LEU A 85 20.39 -3.82 4.54
CA LEU A 85 19.07 -4.47 4.55
C LEU A 85 18.26 -4.10 5.80
N VAL A 86 16.93 -4.07 5.66
CA VAL A 86 15.98 -3.93 6.76
C VAL A 86 15.25 -5.26 6.91
N THR A 87 15.66 -6.07 7.89
CA THR A 87 15.05 -7.38 8.14
C THR A 87 13.86 -7.24 9.09
N ILE A 88 12.70 -7.73 8.67
CA ILE A 88 11.45 -7.71 9.45
C ILE A 88 11.03 -9.16 9.72
N PRO A 89 11.24 -9.66 10.95
CA PRO A 89 10.80 -11.00 11.33
C PRO A 89 9.27 -11.08 11.37
N PHE A 90 8.69 -12.17 10.86
CA PHE A 90 7.25 -12.39 10.91
C PHE A 90 6.88 -13.84 11.26
N VAL A 91 5.68 -14.00 11.81
CA VAL A 91 4.98 -15.28 11.96
C VAL A 91 3.59 -15.16 11.33
N ILE A 92 3.06 -16.29 10.84
CA ILE A 92 1.70 -16.38 10.31
C ILE A 92 0.90 -17.32 11.23
N SER A 93 -0.27 -16.87 11.68
CA SER A 93 -1.20 -17.68 12.47
C SER A 93 -1.53 -18.99 11.77
N ASN A 94 -1.65 -20.07 12.53
CA ASN A 94 -2.05 -21.38 12.00
C ASN A 94 -3.52 -21.43 11.58
N GLU A 95 -4.28 -20.35 11.79
CA GLU A 95 -5.65 -20.20 11.30
C GLU A 95 -5.72 -20.06 9.78
N PHE A 96 -4.67 -19.53 9.14
CA PHE A 96 -4.60 -19.42 7.69
C PHE A 96 -4.31 -20.78 7.06
N THR A 97 -5.03 -21.09 5.99
CA THR A 97 -4.78 -22.24 5.13
C THR A 97 -3.43 -22.12 4.43
N GLY A 98 -2.94 -23.23 3.86
CA GLY A 98 -1.72 -23.22 3.06
C GLY A 98 -1.81 -22.29 1.84
N ALA A 99 -2.99 -22.15 1.23
CA ALA A 99 -3.20 -21.25 0.10
C ALA A 99 -3.15 -19.77 0.53
N GLU A 100 -3.85 -19.41 1.61
CA GLU A 100 -3.79 -18.04 2.19
C GLU A 100 -2.35 -17.71 2.63
N THR A 101 -1.66 -18.66 3.26
CA THR A 101 -0.26 -18.51 3.66
C THR A 101 0.65 -18.20 2.46
N GLN A 102 0.44 -18.87 1.32
CA GLN A 102 1.20 -18.59 0.09
C GLN A 102 0.91 -17.20 -0.48
N VAL A 103 -0.34 -16.73 -0.39
CA VAL A 103 -0.70 -15.37 -0.81
C VAL A 103 -0.03 -14.34 0.07
N ILE A 104 -0.08 -14.52 1.39
CA ILE A 104 0.59 -13.66 2.38
C ILE A 104 2.10 -13.63 2.12
N ASP A 105 2.74 -14.80 2.01
CA ASP A 105 4.18 -14.91 1.75
C ASP A 105 4.60 -14.24 0.44
N ARG A 106 3.80 -14.40 -0.63
CA ARG A 106 4.03 -13.71 -1.91
C ARG A 106 3.91 -12.19 -1.75
N GLY A 107 2.90 -11.72 -1.02
CA GLY A 107 2.72 -10.30 -0.70
C GLY A 107 3.93 -9.72 0.04
N LEU A 108 4.42 -10.40 1.07
CA LEU A 108 5.61 -10.00 1.82
C LEU A 108 6.88 -10.04 0.96
N LYS A 109 7.05 -11.04 0.10
CA LYS A 109 8.22 -11.16 -0.80
C LYS A 109 8.22 -10.14 -1.93
N SER A 110 7.07 -9.56 -2.28
CA SER A 110 6.99 -8.53 -3.33
C SER A 110 7.92 -7.32 -3.05
N PHE A 111 8.14 -6.99 -1.78
CA PHE A 111 9.05 -5.92 -1.36
C PHE A 111 10.52 -6.21 -1.69
N HIS A 112 10.91 -7.47 -1.89
CA HIS A 112 12.32 -7.87 -1.99
C HIS A 112 12.97 -7.39 -3.30
N THR A 113 12.18 -7.27 -4.37
CA THR A 113 12.65 -6.93 -5.72
C THR A 113 13.07 -5.46 -5.87
N GLY A 114 12.37 -4.55 -5.19
CA GLY A 114 12.54 -3.10 -5.37
C GLY A 114 13.04 -2.33 -4.14
N THR A 115 13.16 -2.99 -2.99
CA THR A 115 13.51 -2.31 -1.73
C THR A 115 14.61 -3.04 -0.97
N CYS A 116 15.12 -2.44 0.10
CA CYS A 116 16.01 -3.10 1.05
C CYS A 116 15.28 -3.91 2.14
N ILE A 117 13.94 -3.96 2.10
CA ILE A 117 13.11 -4.65 3.10
C ILE A 117 13.13 -6.15 2.84
N ARG A 118 13.37 -6.93 3.90
CA ARG A 118 13.41 -8.40 3.86
C ARG A 118 12.54 -8.96 4.98
N PHE A 119 11.33 -9.38 4.62
CA PHE A 119 10.52 -10.20 5.50
C PHE A 119 11.11 -11.60 5.61
N VAL A 120 11.33 -12.06 6.84
CA VAL A 120 11.90 -13.38 7.13
C VAL A 120 11.06 -14.11 8.18
N PRO A 121 10.91 -15.44 8.10
CA PRO A 121 10.32 -16.21 9.19
C PRO A 121 11.07 -15.93 10.50
N ARG A 122 10.32 -15.56 11.53
CA ARG A 122 10.90 -15.26 12.84
C ARG A 122 11.60 -16.49 13.41
N SER A 123 12.75 -16.25 14.00
CA SER A 123 13.46 -17.20 14.85
C SER A 123 13.24 -16.84 16.32
N ASN A 124 14.10 -16.00 16.90
CA ASN A 124 14.09 -15.59 18.31
C ASN A 124 14.05 -14.06 18.49
N GLU A 125 13.80 -13.30 17.43
CA GLU A 125 13.80 -11.85 17.47
C GLU A 125 12.67 -11.34 18.40
N ASN A 126 12.99 -10.35 19.23
CA ASN A 126 12.02 -9.74 20.13
C ASN A 126 10.94 -8.99 19.34
N ASP A 127 11.38 -8.11 18.44
CA ASP A 127 10.50 -7.30 17.61
C ASP A 127 10.13 -8.07 16.35
N HIS A 128 8.83 -8.33 16.15
CA HIS A 128 8.36 -9.10 15.01
C HIS A 128 6.88 -8.82 14.71
N ILE A 129 6.49 -9.09 13.48
CA ILE A 129 5.10 -9.03 13.05
C ILE A 129 4.43 -10.39 13.29
N SER A 130 3.22 -10.36 13.83
CA SER A 130 2.32 -11.50 13.98
C SER A 130 1.14 -11.30 13.06
N ILE A 131 1.07 -12.07 11.98
CA ILE A 131 -0.02 -12.00 11.01
C ILE A 131 -1.14 -12.91 11.52
N GLU A 132 -2.29 -12.33 11.84
CA GLU A 132 -3.41 -13.00 12.51
C GLU A 132 -4.74 -12.71 11.80
N SER A 133 -5.72 -13.59 11.98
CA SER A 133 -7.08 -13.39 11.46
C SER A 133 -7.96 -12.82 12.57
N ARG A 134 -7.98 -11.48 12.73
CA ARG A 134 -8.88 -10.81 13.68
C ARG A 134 -10.07 -10.16 12.96
N GLY A 135 -10.89 -9.42 13.72
CA GLY A 135 -12.01 -8.66 13.19
C GLY A 135 -11.53 -7.42 12.42
N GLY A 136 -11.26 -7.59 11.13
CA GLY A 136 -10.87 -6.51 10.20
C GLY A 136 -9.44 -6.63 9.66
N CYS A 137 -9.07 -5.65 8.84
CA CYS A 137 -7.78 -5.48 8.17
C CYS A 137 -7.08 -4.24 8.71
N PHE A 138 -6.09 -4.41 9.59
CA PHE A 138 -5.41 -3.28 10.23
C PHE A 138 -3.99 -3.60 10.68
N SER A 139 -3.21 -2.54 10.94
CA SER A 139 -1.87 -2.68 11.50
C SER A 139 -1.46 -1.46 12.33
N SER A 140 -0.43 -1.61 13.16
CA SER A 140 0.25 -0.47 13.78
C SER A 140 1.13 0.25 12.76
N MET A 141 1.24 1.57 12.89
CA MET A 141 2.21 2.34 12.10
C MET A 141 3.64 2.16 12.62
N GLY A 142 4.53 1.65 11.76
CA GLY A 142 5.95 1.46 12.07
C GLY A 142 6.24 0.28 13.00
N ARG A 143 7.46 0.24 13.56
CA ARG A 143 7.90 -0.70 14.59
C ARG A 143 7.48 -0.19 15.97
N THR A 144 6.69 -0.99 16.68
CA THR A 144 6.17 -0.64 18.02
C THR A 144 7.00 -1.26 19.16
N GLY A 145 7.78 -2.28 18.85
CA GLY A 145 8.59 -3.03 19.82
C GLY A 145 7.85 -4.28 20.32
N GLY A 146 8.58 -5.39 20.47
CA GLY A 146 8.01 -6.69 20.79
C GLY A 146 7.16 -7.25 19.65
N ARG A 147 6.20 -8.12 20.01
CA ARG A 147 5.23 -8.68 19.08
C ARG A 147 4.19 -7.62 18.68
N GLN A 148 4.06 -7.33 17.39
CA GLN A 148 3.01 -6.45 16.86
C GLN A 148 2.13 -7.16 15.85
N VAL A 149 0.82 -6.94 15.94
CA VAL A 149 -0.17 -7.62 15.10
C VAL A 149 -0.35 -6.89 13.78
N VAL A 150 -0.47 -7.66 12.70
CA VAL A 150 -1.11 -7.25 11.45
C VAL A 150 -2.31 -8.15 11.27
N SER A 151 -3.51 -7.57 11.28
CA SER A 151 -4.75 -8.32 11.07
C SER A 151 -5.06 -8.39 9.59
N LEU A 152 -5.29 -9.60 9.09
CA LEU A 152 -5.86 -9.85 7.76
C LEU A 152 -7.13 -10.65 7.97
N ASN A 153 -8.28 -10.04 7.70
CA ASN A 153 -9.56 -10.74 7.79
C ASN A 153 -9.67 -11.79 6.67
N ARG A 154 -10.22 -12.96 7.00
CA ARG A 154 -10.40 -14.10 6.10
C ARG A 154 -11.78 -14.11 5.47
#